data_AF-A0A143PIP7-F1
#
_entry.id   AF-A0A143PIP7-F1
#
_cell.length_a   1.000
_cell.length_b   1.000
_cell.length_c   1.000
_cell.angle_alpha   90.00
_cell.angle_beta   90.00
_cell.angle_gamma   90.00
#
_symmetry.space_group_name_H-M   'P 1'
#
loop_
_entity.id
_entity.type
_entity.pdbx_description
1 polymer ?
#
loop_
_entity_poly.entity_id
_entity_poly.type
_entity_poly.pdbx_seq_one_letter_code
_entity_poly.pdbx_strand_id
1 'polypeptide(L)'
;MVELARDFDEFFSCLTAHNVEFVIVGAYALAFHGVPRFTGDIDVLIRPNRILQMGVEPVQIHVISSVSGVTWDEAWEGRKVGPWGDHELPFIGRREFIRNKRASGRLKDLADIEALGDDDPASD
;
A
#
# COMPACT_ATOMS: atom_id res chain seq x y z
N MET A 1 2.73 12.78 28.10
CA MET A 1 2.83 11.31 27.96
C MET A 1 1.44 10.74 27.72
N VAL A 2 0.82 11.04 26.57
CA VAL A 2 -0.38 10.43 25.97
C VAL A 2 -0.37 10.92 24.51
N GLU A 3 0.36 10.23 23.64
CA GLU A 3 0.39 10.56 22.19
C GLU A 3 0.06 9.29 21.39
N LEU A 4 0.60 8.15 21.83
CA LEU A 4 0.33 6.82 21.26
C LEU A 4 -1.16 6.42 21.15
N ALA A 5 -2.00 6.83 22.10
CA ALA A 5 -3.42 6.46 22.09
C ALA A 5 -4.23 7.26 21.04
N ARG A 6 -3.81 8.49 20.73
CA ARG A 6 -4.53 9.35 19.79
C ARG A 6 -4.31 8.91 18.35
N ASP A 7 -3.08 8.53 18.01
CA ASP A 7 -2.76 8.03 16.67
C ASP A 7 -3.54 6.74 16.34
N PHE A 8 -3.78 5.88 17.33
CA PHE A 8 -4.58 4.67 17.15
C PHE A 8 -6.06 5.00 16.91
N ASP A 9 -6.63 5.93 17.67
CA ASP A 9 -8.02 6.36 17.47
C ASP A 9 -8.22 7.01 16.10
N GLU A 10 -7.30 7.88 15.66
CA GLU A 10 -7.34 8.49 14.33
C GLU A 10 -7.20 7.44 13.22
N PHE A 11 -6.29 6.47 13.40
CA PHE A 11 -6.10 5.35 12.47
C PHE A 11 -7.36 4.48 12.34
N PHE A 12 -7.93 4.02 13.46
CA PHE A 12 -9.15 3.18 13.43
C PHE A 12 -10.38 3.94 12.95
N SER A 13 -10.47 5.24 13.24
CA SER A 13 -11.52 6.11 12.68
C SER A 13 -11.42 6.15 11.17
N CYS A 14 -10.20 6.28 10.61
CA CYS A 14 -9.97 6.24 9.17
C CYS A 14 -10.38 4.89 8.56
N LEU A 15 -9.90 3.76 9.14
CA LEU A 15 -10.24 2.43 8.65
C LEU A 15 -11.77 2.20 8.64
N THR A 16 -12.44 2.59 9.71
CA THR A 16 -13.90 2.43 9.86
C THR A 16 -14.66 3.33 8.88
N ALA A 17 -14.26 4.60 8.74
CA ALA A 17 -14.90 5.55 7.82
C ALA A 17 -14.83 5.10 6.37
N HIS A 18 -13.77 4.36 6.00
CA HIS A 18 -13.57 3.82 4.65
C HIS A 18 -14.04 2.36 4.48
N ASN A 19 -14.80 1.80 5.45
CA ASN A 19 -15.32 0.43 5.42
C ASN A 19 -14.23 -0.63 5.19
N VAL A 20 -13.05 -0.42 5.78
CA VAL A 20 -11.95 -1.37 5.67
C VAL A 20 -12.25 -2.58 6.56
N GLU A 21 -12.19 -3.79 5.98
CA GLU A 21 -12.30 -5.03 6.71
C GLU A 21 -10.94 -5.34 7.38
N PHE A 22 -10.86 -5.20 8.71
CA PHE A 22 -9.64 -5.45 9.48
C PHE A 22 -9.91 -6.20 10.79
N VAL A 23 -8.86 -6.80 11.36
CA VAL A 23 -8.88 -7.46 12.68
C VAL A 23 -7.63 -7.03 13.46
N ILE A 24 -7.80 -6.64 14.73
CA ILE A 24 -6.67 -6.36 15.63
C ILE A 24 -6.04 -7.68 16.05
N VAL A 25 -4.72 -7.79 15.93
CA VAL A 25 -3.94 -8.96 16.31
C VAL A 25 -2.84 -8.56 17.31
N GLY A 26 -1.94 -9.47 17.65
CA GLY A 26 -0.80 -9.17 18.53
C GLY A 26 -1.18 -8.92 19.99
N ALA A 27 -0.40 -8.06 20.66
CA ALA A 27 -0.48 -7.87 22.12
C ALA A 27 -1.82 -7.25 22.59
N TYR A 28 -2.43 -6.38 21.79
CA TYR A 28 -3.75 -5.81 22.11
C TYR A 28 -4.86 -6.87 22.05
N ALA A 29 -4.81 -7.81 21.09
CA ALA A 29 -5.71 -8.94 21.04
C ALA A 29 -5.50 -9.88 22.25
N LEU A 30 -4.25 -10.11 22.65
CA LEU A 30 -3.92 -10.88 23.84
C LEU A 30 -4.49 -10.24 25.12
N ALA A 31 -4.37 -8.91 25.25
CA ALA A 31 -4.94 -8.15 26.35
C ALA A 31 -6.48 -8.22 26.36
N PHE A 32 -7.12 -8.11 25.20
CA PHE A 32 -8.57 -8.31 25.05
C PHE A 32 -9.02 -9.70 25.52
N HIS A 33 -8.20 -10.73 25.30
CA HIS A 33 -8.44 -12.10 25.76
C HIS A 33 -8.02 -12.36 27.21
N GLY A 34 -7.71 -11.32 28.00
CA GLY A 34 -7.53 -11.42 29.45
C GLY A 34 -6.09 -11.58 29.91
N VAL A 35 -5.10 -11.46 29.01
CA VAL A 35 -3.68 -11.48 29.37
C VAL A 35 -3.04 -10.13 29.00
N PRO A 36 -2.96 -9.18 29.93
CA PRO A 36 -2.36 -7.88 29.66
C PRO A 36 -0.90 -8.03 29.25
N ARG A 37 -0.53 -7.41 28.13
CA ARG A 37 0.86 -7.24 27.69
C ARG A 37 1.03 -5.80 27.23
N PHE A 38 1.91 -5.07 27.91
CA PHE A 38 2.27 -3.73 27.49
C PHE A 38 3.12 -3.81 26.21
N THR A 39 2.74 -3.01 25.23
CA THR A 39 3.51 -2.80 24.00
C THR A 39 3.33 -1.35 23.53
N GLY A 40 4.27 -0.87 22.72
CA GLY A 40 4.24 0.48 22.15
C GLY A 40 3.69 0.54 20.72
N ASP A 41 3.26 -0.59 20.17
CA ASP A 41 2.77 -0.75 18.81
C ASP A 41 1.39 -1.42 18.79
N ILE A 42 0.71 -1.37 17.65
CA ILE A 42 -0.55 -2.09 17.43
C ILE A 42 -0.49 -2.81 16.09
N ASP A 43 -0.89 -4.08 16.09
CA ASP A 43 -0.89 -4.91 14.90
C ASP A 43 -2.31 -5.04 14.34
N VAL A 44 -2.46 -4.79 13.05
CA VAL A 44 -3.75 -4.90 12.36
C VAL A 44 -3.61 -5.72 11.09
N LEU A 45 -4.42 -6.77 10.99
CA LEU A 45 -4.53 -7.60 9.79
C LEU A 45 -5.69 -7.10 8.94
N ILE A 46 -5.41 -6.72 7.70
CA ILE A 46 -6.44 -6.33 6.72
C ILE A 46 -6.79 -7.50 5.81
N ARG A 47 -8.02 -7.50 5.27
CA ARG A 47 -8.43 -8.49 4.27
C ARG A 47 -7.51 -8.41 3.03
N PRO A 48 -6.95 -9.53 2.55
CA PRO A 48 -6.15 -9.55 1.33
C PRO A 48 -6.91 -8.98 0.14
N ASN A 49 -6.18 -8.35 -0.79
CA ASN A 49 -6.73 -7.77 -2.03
C ASN A 49 -7.75 -6.63 -1.80
N ARG A 50 -7.68 -5.94 -0.65
CA ARG A 50 -8.39 -4.68 -0.42
C ARG A 50 -7.48 -3.48 -0.64
N ILE A 51 -8.13 -2.38 -1.03
CA ILE A 51 -7.52 -1.06 -1.16
C ILE A 51 -7.92 -0.28 0.09
N LEU A 52 -6.94 0.13 0.88
CA LEU A 52 -7.13 1.16 1.89
C LEU A 52 -7.04 2.51 1.18
N GLN A 53 -8.13 3.27 1.22
CA GLN A 53 -8.18 4.61 0.65
C GLN A 53 -8.17 5.65 1.77
N MET A 54 -7.35 6.69 1.61
CA MET A 54 -7.27 7.84 2.51
C MET A 54 -7.40 9.12 1.68
N GLY A 55 -8.08 10.12 2.21
CA GLY A 55 -8.32 11.40 1.54
C GLY A 55 -9.62 11.45 0.74
N VAL A 56 -9.86 12.60 0.09
CA VAL A 56 -11.06 12.90 -0.70
C VAL A 56 -10.66 13.40 -2.08
N GLU A 57 -11.52 13.18 -3.08
CA GLU A 57 -11.25 13.65 -4.45
C GLU A 57 -10.96 15.18 -4.45
N PRO A 58 -9.98 15.68 -5.22
CA PRO A 58 -9.16 14.99 -6.24
C PRO A 58 -7.89 14.29 -5.73
N VAL A 59 -7.58 14.36 -4.42
CA VAL A 59 -6.30 13.87 -3.87
C VAL A 59 -6.56 12.72 -2.91
N GLN A 60 -6.22 11.51 -3.34
CA GLN A 60 -6.42 10.28 -2.57
C GLN A 60 -5.12 9.47 -2.53
N ILE A 61 -4.89 8.82 -1.40
CA ILE A 61 -3.83 7.84 -1.20
C ILE A 61 -4.48 6.47 -1.16
N HIS A 62 -4.03 5.56 -2.02
CA HIS A 62 -4.44 4.15 -2.00
C HIS A 62 -3.26 3.29 -1.54
N VAL A 63 -3.43 2.60 -0.41
CA VAL A 63 -2.52 1.55 0.05
C VAL A 63 -3.14 0.21 -0.31
N ILE A 64 -2.42 -0.60 -1.09
CA ILE A 64 -2.91 -1.87 -1.64
C ILE A 64 -1.99 -3.00 -1.21
N SER A 65 -2.56 -4.15 -0.89
CA SER A 65 -1.82 -5.34 -0.44
C SER A 65 -1.37 -6.25 -1.58
N SER A 66 -1.86 -6.01 -2.79
CA SER A 66 -1.49 -6.74 -4.00
C SER A 66 -1.85 -5.93 -5.24
N VAL A 67 -1.20 -6.28 -6.35
CA VAL A 67 -1.50 -5.73 -7.69
C VAL A 67 -1.68 -6.88 -8.67
N SER A 68 -2.50 -6.68 -9.70
CA SER A 68 -2.69 -7.71 -10.74
C SER A 68 -1.40 -7.89 -11.54
N GLY A 69 -1.06 -9.13 -11.92
CA GLY A 69 0.02 -9.43 -12.87
C GLY A 69 1.45 -9.29 -12.34
N VAL A 70 1.64 -8.91 -11.07
CA VAL A 70 2.96 -8.80 -10.42
C VAL A 70 2.84 -9.19 -8.94
N THR A 71 3.73 -10.06 -8.47
CA THR A 71 3.85 -10.44 -7.05
C THR A 71 4.65 -9.40 -6.26
N TRP A 72 4.59 -9.46 -4.92
CA TRP A 72 5.39 -8.58 -4.07
C TRP A 72 6.89 -8.71 -4.35
N ASP A 73 7.40 -9.94 -4.41
CA ASP A 73 8.84 -10.18 -4.61
C ASP A 73 9.31 -9.67 -5.96
N GLU A 74 8.55 -9.91 -7.04
CA GLU A 74 8.87 -9.35 -8.36
C GLU A 74 8.88 -7.82 -8.37
N ALA A 75 7.88 -7.18 -7.73
CA ALA A 75 7.80 -5.74 -7.62
C ALA A 75 8.97 -5.17 -6.81
N TRP A 76 9.32 -5.83 -5.70
CA TRP A 76 10.38 -5.41 -4.82
C TRP A 76 11.76 -5.59 -5.47
N GLU A 77 12.04 -6.75 -6.06
CA GLU A 77 13.32 -7.02 -6.74
C GLU A 77 13.51 -6.12 -7.97
N GLY A 78 12.45 -5.87 -8.74
CA GLY A 78 12.49 -5.03 -9.95
C GLY A 78 12.42 -3.52 -9.69
N ARG A 79 12.25 -3.09 -8.43
CA ARG A 79 12.04 -1.67 -8.08
C ARG A 79 13.18 -0.77 -8.55
N LYS A 80 12.84 0.47 -8.90
CA LYS A 80 13.80 1.55 -9.18
C LYS A 80 13.70 2.60 -8.08
N VAL A 81 14.83 3.00 -7.51
CA VAL A 81 14.87 4.09 -6.53
C VAL A 81 14.92 5.42 -7.29
N GLY A 82 14.10 6.38 -6.89
CA GLY A 82 14.08 7.71 -7.48
C GLY A 82 13.74 8.79 -6.47
N PRO A 83 13.96 10.07 -6.85
CA PRO A 83 13.77 11.19 -5.95
C PRO A 83 12.28 11.50 -5.72
N TRP A 84 11.93 11.77 -4.48
CA TRP A 84 10.65 12.29 -4.04
C TRP A 84 10.87 13.34 -2.95
N GLY A 85 10.86 14.62 -3.34
CA GLY A 85 11.25 15.70 -2.43
C GLY A 85 12.68 15.49 -1.92
N ASP A 86 12.84 15.42 -0.60
CA ASP A 86 14.12 15.16 0.07
C ASP A 86 14.38 13.66 0.32
N HIS A 87 13.54 12.77 -0.20
CA HIS A 87 13.63 11.32 0.00
C HIS A 87 13.95 10.58 -1.30
N GLU A 88 14.68 9.48 -1.18
CA GLU A 88 14.87 8.50 -2.27
C GLU A 88 13.94 7.31 -2.01
N LEU A 89 12.92 7.13 -2.85
CA LEU A 89 11.84 6.16 -2.63
C LEU A 89 11.82 5.07 -3.71
N PRO A 90 11.36 3.86 -3.36
CA PRO A 90 11.20 2.77 -4.32
C PRO A 90 9.95 2.99 -5.18
N PHE A 91 10.14 3.02 -6.49
CA PHE A 91 9.10 2.95 -7.51
C PHE A 91 9.08 1.56 -8.14
N ILE A 92 7.89 1.10 -8.54
CA ILE A 92 7.77 -0.13 -9.33
C ILE A 92 8.60 -0.04 -10.62
N GLY A 93 9.34 -1.10 -10.93
CA GLY A 93 10.14 -1.18 -12.16
C GLY A 93 9.28 -1.10 -13.42
N ARG A 94 9.83 -0.59 -14.53
CA ARG A 94 9.11 -0.40 -15.79
C ARG A 94 8.48 -1.69 -16.30
N ARG A 95 9.23 -2.79 -16.28
CA ARG A 95 8.78 -4.11 -16.76
C ARG A 95 7.59 -4.61 -15.95
N GLU A 96 7.69 -4.54 -14.63
CA GLU A 96 6.64 -4.90 -13.67
C GLU A 96 5.42 -3.99 -13.85
N PHE A 97 5.61 -2.67 -14.00
CA PHE A 97 4.53 -1.72 -14.23
C PHE A 97 3.73 -2.03 -15.49
N ILE A 98 4.39 -2.33 -16.62
CA ILE A 98 3.72 -2.72 -17.87
C ILE A 98 2.95 -4.02 -17.69
N ARG A 99 3.52 -5.04 -17.02
CA ARG A 99 2.79 -6.28 -16.70
C ARG A 99 1.55 -6.00 -15.86
N ASN A 100 1.69 -5.15 -14.84
CA ASN A 100 0.58 -4.76 -13.98
C ASN A 100 -0.56 -4.09 -14.77
N LYS A 101 -0.22 -3.09 -15.59
CA LYS A 101 -1.18 -2.35 -16.43
C LYS A 101 -1.88 -3.23 -17.46
N ARG A 102 -1.17 -4.18 -18.08
CA ARG A 102 -1.78 -5.16 -19.00
C ARG A 102 -2.76 -6.09 -18.28
N ALA A 103 -2.45 -6.49 -17.05
CA ALA A 103 -3.28 -7.40 -16.26
C ALA A 103 -4.51 -6.70 -15.62
N SER A 104 -4.46 -5.40 -15.33
CA SER A 104 -5.60 -4.64 -14.77
C SER A 104 -6.69 -4.35 -15.79
N GLY A 105 -6.36 -4.27 -17.08
CA GLY A 105 -7.31 -4.19 -18.19
C GLY A 105 -8.20 -2.94 -18.20
N ARG A 106 -7.80 -1.83 -17.54
CA ARG A 106 -8.58 -0.59 -17.56
C ARG A 106 -8.34 0.14 -18.89
N LEU A 107 -9.39 0.67 -19.51
CA LEU A 107 -9.31 1.37 -20.81
C LEU A 107 -8.27 2.53 -20.84
N LYS A 108 -7.99 3.16 -19.69
CA LYS A 108 -6.97 4.21 -19.56
C LYS A 108 -5.53 3.67 -19.50
N ASP A 109 -5.33 2.40 -19.11
CA ASP A 109 -4.01 1.80 -18.93
C ASP A 109 -3.30 1.50 -20.27
N LEU A 110 -4.05 1.30 -21.36
CA LEU A 110 -3.48 1.11 -22.70
C LEU A 110 -2.80 2.38 -23.23
N ALA A 111 -3.41 3.55 -23.01
CA ALA A 111 -2.83 4.84 -23.37
C ALA A 111 -1.58 5.15 -22.56
N ASP A 112 -1.55 4.80 -21.27
CA ASP A 112 -0.36 4.93 -20.42
C ASP A 112 0.79 4.05 -20.93
N ILE A 113 0.50 2.80 -21.35
CA ILE A 113 1.52 1.88 -21.90
C ILE A 113 2.09 2.42 -23.22
N GLU A 114 1.23 2.92 -24.10
CA GLU A 114 1.66 3.51 -25.38
C GLU A 114 2.54 4.74 -25.17
N ALA A 115 2.18 5.62 -24.21
CA ALA A 115 2.96 6.81 -23.88
C ALA A 115 4.36 6.52 -23.32
N LEU A 116 4.59 5.33 -22.76
CA LEU A 116 5.92 4.92 -22.29
C LEU A 116 6.87 4.57 -23.44
N GLY A 117 6.37 4.18 -24.62
CA GLY A 117 7.18 3.74 -25.76
C GLY A 117 7.91 2.41 -25.54
N ASP A 118 8.63 1.92 -26.56
CA ASP A 118 9.40 0.66 -26.50
C ASP A 118 10.82 0.84 -25.94
N ASP A 119 11.31 2.08 -25.82
CA ASP A 119 12.67 2.36 -25.38
C ASP A 119 12.80 2.22 -23.86
N ASP A 120 13.38 1.10 -23.42
CA ASP A 120 13.89 0.92 -22.07
C ASP A 120 15.27 1.59 -21.98
N PRO A 121 15.43 2.74 -21.30
CA PRO A 121 16.72 3.43 -21.20
C PRO A 121 17.77 2.67 -20.37
N ALA A 122 17.47 1.44 -19.94
CA ALA A 122 18.36 0.56 -19.20
C ALA A 122 19.04 -0.52 -20.07
N SER A 123 19.02 -0.39 -21.40
CA SER A 123 19.69 -1.30 -22.33
C SER A 123 21.16 -0.96 -22.66
N ASP A 124 21.79 -0.05 -21.92
CA ASP A 124 23.24 0.21 -21.95
C ASP A 124 23.90 -0.08 -20.58
#